data_AF-A0A349U1L8-F1
#
_entry.id   AF-A0A349U1L8-F1
#
_cell.length_a   1.000
_cell.length_b   1.000
_cell.length_c   1.000
_cell.angle_alpha   90.00
_cell.angle_beta   90.00
_cell.angle_gamma   90.00
#
_symmetry.space_group_name_H-M   'P 1'
#
loop_
_entity.id
_entity.type
_entity.pdbx_description
1 polymer ?
#
loop_
_entity_poly.entity_id
_entity_poly.type
_entity_poly.pdbx_seq_one_letter_code
_entity_poly.pdbx_strand_id
1 'polypeptide(L)' 'MIYLKNSQRSVPVNTDALQRDAERLLSYLKLSAYDLSIWITTDQTIRRFNKQFRGKDKATDILSFGGLEYANSDELFDDG' A
#
# COMPACT_ATOMS: atom_id res chain seq x y z
N MET A 1 4.12 9.84 5.70
CA MET A 1 5.12 9.91 4.60
C MET A 1 4.66 9.04 3.44
N ILE A 2 4.89 9.45 2.20
CA ILE A 2 4.49 8.68 1.01
C ILE A 2 5.71 8.13 0.29
N TYR A 3 5.70 6.82 0.04
CA TYR A 3 6.71 6.13 -0.76
C TYR A 3 6.10 5.64 -2.06
N LEU A 4 6.71 6.00 -3.18
CA LEU A 4 6.24 5.58 -4.49
C LEU A 4 7.37 4.91 -5.25
N LYS A 5 7.11 3.68 -5.69
CA LYS A 5 7.99 2.93 -6.59
C LYS A 5 7.26 2.60 -7.88
N ASN A 6 7.87 2.89 -9.02
CA ASN A 6 7.39 2.43 -10.32
C ASN A 6 8.43 1.49 -10.94
N SER A 7 8.10 0.20 -11.08
CA SER A 7 8.99 -0.79 -11.71
C SER A 7 8.51 -1.28 -13.08
N GLN A 8 7.26 -0.97 -13.45
CA GLN A 8 6.83 -1.18 -14.83
C GLN A 8 7.41 -0.09 -15.74
N ARG A 9 7.53 -0.38 -17.03
CA ARG A 9 8.12 0.54 -18.01
C ARG A 9 7.25 0.72 -19.27
N SER A 10 6.12 0.04 -19.34
CA SER A 10 5.27 -0.02 -20.53
C SER A 10 4.41 1.23 -20.68
N VAL A 11 4.03 1.86 -19.57
CA VAL A 11 3.18 3.05 -19.55
C VAL A 11 3.86 4.15 -18.74
N PRO A 12 4.01 5.37 -19.27
CA PRO A 12 4.51 6.49 -18.49
C PRO A 12 3.55 6.81 -17.35
N VAL A 13 4.08 6.94 -16.14
CA VAL A 13 3.29 7.32 -14.96
C VAL A 13 3.83 8.62 -14.41
N ASN A 14 2.93 9.58 -14.21
CA ASN A 14 3.24 10.81 -13.47
C ASN A 14 3.24 10.52 -11.97
N THR A 15 4.39 10.11 -11.45
CA THR A 15 4.55 9.74 -10.04
C THR A 15 4.34 10.93 -9.10
N ASP A 16 4.69 12.14 -9.54
CA ASP A 16 4.52 13.35 -8.72
C ASP A 16 3.04 13.72 -8.56
N ALA A 17 2.25 13.57 -9.63
CA ALA A 17 0.81 13.76 -9.55
C ALA A 17 0.17 12.71 -8.62
N LEU A 18 0.56 11.45 -8.78
CA LEU A 18 0.07 10.37 -7.92
C LEU A 18 0.43 10.57 -6.44
N GLN A 19 1.64 11.06 -6.16
CA GLN A 19 2.04 11.41 -4.80
C GLN A 19 1.17 12.54 -4.23
N ARG A 20 0.98 13.64 -4.97
CA ARG A 20 0.13 14.76 -4.52
C ARG A 20 -1.31 14.33 -4.26
N ASP A 21 -1.86 13.46 -5.10
CA ASP A 21 -3.22 12.96 -4.92
C ASP A 21 -3.33 12.06 -3.70
N ALA A 22 -2.33 11.22 -3.46
CA ALA A 22 -2.25 10.41 -2.24
C ALA A 22 -2.13 11.28 -0.97
N GLU A 23 -1.30 12.34 -0.99
CA GLU A 23 -1.17 13.30 0.12
C GLU A 23 -2.50 14.00 0.42
N ARG A 24 -3.21 14.44 -0.63
CA ARG A 24 -4.54 15.06 -0.50
C ARG A 24 -5.56 14.11 0.10
N LEU A 25 -5.57 12.85 -0.34
CA LEU A 25 -6.49 11.83 0.18
C LEU A 25 -6.22 11.54 1.65
N LEU A 26 -4.96 11.37 2.05
CA LEU A 26 -4.60 11.17 3.47
C LEU A 26 -5.04 12.37 4.32
N SER A 27 -4.80 13.60 3.84
CA SER A 27 -5.23 14.81 4.54
C SER A 27 -6.75 14.90 4.68
N TYR A 28 -7.48 14.65 3.59
CA TYR A 28 -8.94 14.68 3.57
C TYR A 28 -9.56 13.65 4.54
N LEU A 29 -8.96 12.46 4.62
CA LEU A 29 -9.38 11.38 5.52
C LEU A 29 -8.86 11.55 6.96
N LYS A 30 -8.12 12.63 7.27
CA LYS A 30 -7.46 12.86 8.57
C LYS A 30 -6.46 11.76 8.96
N LEU A 31 -5.79 11.18 7.96
CA LEU A 31 -4.78 10.13 8.09
C LEU A 31 -3.36 10.64 7.80
N SER A 32 -3.11 11.94 7.87
CA SER A 32 -1.79 12.54 7.55
C SER A 32 -0.63 12.01 8.40
N ALA A 33 -0.92 11.43 9.57
CA ALA A 33 0.08 10.82 10.45
C ALA A 33 0.54 9.44 9.96
N TYR A 34 -0.22 8.79 9.07
CA TYR A 34 0.10 7.46 8.57
C TYR A 34 1.04 7.50 7.36
N ASP A 35 1.78 6.42 7.19
CA ASP A 35 2.60 6.18 6.01
C ASP A 35 1.82 5.39 4.95
N LEU A 36 2.07 5.74 3.69
CA LEU A 36 1.49 5.06 2.54
C LEU A 36 2.58 4.68 1.54
N SER A 37 2.65 3.41 1.19
CA SER A 37 3.55 2.90 0.16
C SER A 37 2.77 2.42 -1.06
N ILE A 38 3.11 2.94 -2.24
CA ILE A 38 2.50 2.58 -3.51
C ILE A 38 3.57 1.98 -4.42
N TRP A 39 3.32 0.78 -4.93
CA TRP A 39 4.19 0.12 -5.90
C TRP A 39 3.43 -0.17 -7.19
N ILE A 40 3.80 0.55 -8.26
CA ILE A 40 3.32 0.31 -9.61
C ILE A 40 4.19 -0.76 -10.25
N THR A 41 3.56 -1.86 -10.64
CA THR A 41 4.26 -3.07 -11.06
C THR A 41 3.59 -3.72 -12.27
N THR A 42 4.07 -4.90 -12.65
CA THR A 42 3.59 -5.68 -13.80
C THR A 42 2.56 -6.74 -13.39
N ASP A 43 1.77 -7.21 -14.35
CA ASP A 43 0.82 -8.33 -14.19
C ASP A 43 1.49 -9.58 -13.59
N GLN A 44 2.71 -9.89 -14.05
CA GLN A 44 3.48 -11.01 -13.53
C GLN A 44 3.76 -10.85 -12.03
N THR A 45 4.15 -9.65 -11.61
CA THR A 45 4.48 -9.37 -10.22
C THR A 45 3.22 -9.37 -9.35
N ILE A 46 2.15 -8.68 -9.77
CA ILE A 46 0.92 -8.62 -8.98
C ILE A 46 0.22 -9.97 -8.92
N ARG A 47 0.28 -10.80 -9.98
CA ARG A 47 -0.19 -12.19 -9.95
C ARG A 47 0.56 -13.03 -8.92
N ARG A 48 1.90 -12.92 -8.87
CA ARG A 48 2.71 -13.62 -7.87
C ARG A 48 2.28 -13.24 -6.46
N PHE A 49 2.10 -11.94 -6.19
CA PHE A 49 1.68 -11.45 -4.88
C PHE A 49 0.23 -11.84 -4.56
N ASN A 50 -0.68 -11.79 -5.54
CA ASN A 50 -2.08 -12.19 -5.33
C ASN A 50 -2.19 -13.68 -5.01
N LYS A 51 -1.36 -14.52 -5.64
CA LYS A 51 -1.23 -15.94 -5.28
C LYS A 51 -0.70 -16.10 -3.85
N GLN A 52 0.40 -15.41 -3.53
CA GLN A 52 1.07 -15.53 -2.24
C GLN A 52 0.20 -15.07 -1.06
N PHE A 53 -0.46 -13.91 -1.17
CA PHE A 53 -1.15 -13.27 -0.05
C PHE A 53 -2.67 -13.44 -0.06
N ARG A 54 -3.26 -13.86 -1.19
CA ARG A 54 -4.72 -14.06 -1.34
C ARG A 54 -5.09 -15.45 -1.87
N GLY A 55 -4.13 -16.31 -2.18
CA GLY A 55 -4.37 -17.64 -2.77
C GLY A 55 -4.92 -17.60 -4.20
N LYS A 56 -4.92 -16.43 -4.87
CA LYS A 56 -5.53 -16.25 -6.19
C LYS A 56 -4.45 -16.20 -7.26
N ASP A 57 -4.32 -17.27 -8.05
CA ASP A 57 -3.34 -17.36 -9.14
C ASP A 57 -3.79 -16.63 -10.41
N LYS A 58 -4.09 -15.33 -10.27
CA LYS A 58 -4.43 -14.42 -11.37
C LYS A 58 -3.96 -13.00 -11.05
N ALA A 59 -3.69 -12.21 -12.09
CA ALA A 59 -3.46 -10.78 -11.92
C ALA A 59 -4.74 -10.10 -11.38
N THR A 60 -4.55 -8.94 -10.77
CA THR A 60 -5.59 -8.05 -10.26
C THR A 60 -5.08 -6.62 -10.42
N ASP A 61 -5.98 -5.65 -10.55
CA ASP A 61 -5.59 -4.26 -10.80
C ASP A 61 -4.95 -3.64 -9.55
N ILE A 62 -5.48 -3.99 -8.38
CA ILE A 62 -5.03 -3.48 -7.08
C ILE A 62 -4.90 -4.64 -6.09
N LEU A 63 -3.85 -4.59 -5.28
CA LEU A 63 -3.66 -5.45 -4.11
C LEU A 63 -3.21 -4.60 -2.92
N SER A 64 -4.08 -4.48 -1.92
CA SER A 64 -3.82 -3.66 -0.72
C SER A 64 -3.46 -4.52 0.49
N PHE A 65 -2.58 -3.98 1.32
CA PHE A 65 -2.15 -4.54 2.60
C PHE A 65 -2.43 -3.49 3.68
N GLY A 66 -3.02 -3.91 4.81
CA GLY A 66 -3.15 -3.04 5.97
C GLY A 66 -1.78 -2.86 6.63
N GLY A 67 -1.49 -1.64 7.11
CA GLY A 67 -0.34 -1.41 7.99
C GLY A 67 -0.59 -2.06 9.33
N LEU A 68 0.32 -2.93 9.78
CA LEU A 68 0.38 -3.38 11.17
C LEU A 68 1.13 -2.30 11.95
N GLU A 69 0.40 -1.42 12.62
CA GLU A 69 0.94 -0.83 13.85
C GLU A 69 0.82 -1.92 14.92
N TYR A 70 1.94 -2.34 15.50
CA TYR A 70 1.87 -2.97 16.81
C TYR A 70 1.38 -1.89 17.76
N ALA A 71 0.06 -1.82 17.99
CA ALA A 71 -0.46 -1.16 19.18
C ALA A 71 0.31 -1.75 20.37
N ASN A 72 0.88 -0.89 21.21
CA ASN A 72 1.71 -1.28 22.34
C ASN A 72 1.16 -2.56 22.98
N SER A 73 1.98 -3.61 22.99
CA SER A 73 1.66 -4.88 23.64
C SER A 73 1.37 -4.74 25.14
N ASP A 74 1.58 -3.55 25.70
CA ASP A 74 1.34 -3.22 27.10
C ASP A 74 -0.15 -3.00 27.42
N GLU A 75 -1.04 -2.78 26.44
CA GLU A 75 -2.51 -2.69 26.68
C GLU A 75 -3.24 -4.03 26.46
N LEU A 76 -2.56 -5.07 25.97
CA LEU A 76 -3.16 -6.40 25.71
C LEU A 76 -2.91 -7.43 26.83
N PHE A 77 -2.21 -7.03 27.90
CA PHE A 77 -1.99 -7.83 29.11
C PHE A 77 -2.30 -7.02 30.38
N ASP A 78 -3.38 -6.23 30.40
CA ASP A 78 -4.01 -5.80 31.66
C ASP A 78 -5.09 -6.81 32.06
N ASP A 79 -4.64 -7.97 32.52
CA ASP A 79 -5.44 -8.92 33.31
C ASP A 79 -4.87 -8.94 34.74
N GLY A 80 -5.03 -7.84 35.48
CA GLY A 80 -4.97 -7.83 36.96
C GLY A 80 -3.83 -7.04 37.60
#